data_AF-A0A9K3DCV8-F1
#
_entry.id   AF-A0A9K3DCV8-F1
#
_cell.length_a   1.000
_cell.length_b   1.000
_cell.length_c   1.000
_cell.angle_alpha   90.00
_cell.angle_beta   90.00
_cell.angle_gamma   90.00
#
_symmetry.space_group_name_H-M   'P 1'
#
loop_
_entity.id
_entity.type
_entity.pdbx_description
1 polymer ?
#
loop_
_entity_poly.entity_id
_entity_poly.type
_entity_poly.pdbx_seq_one_letter_code
_entity_poly.pdbx_strand_id
1 'polypeptide(L)'
;GLVFNPSVSWVAFHSISLSLSLSPSLSLSLTPSGLVFNPSVSWVAFHSIYDFGYMAKVILNGSLPNTEADFNEMVGRVFPHIYDIKYIMTTAYEWKGGLQKLAN
;
A
#
# COMPACT_ATOMS: atom_id res chain seq x y z
N GLY A 1 -2.30 10.99 -7.92
CA GLY A 1 -2.85 9.63 -8.09
C GLY A 1 -1.68 8.69 -8.21
N LEU A 2 -1.67 7.60 -7.43
CA LEU A 2 -0.62 6.59 -7.50
C LEU A 2 -0.58 6.02 -8.92
N VAL A 3 0.53 6.18 -9.64
CA VAL A 3 0.73 5.54 -10.95
C VAL A 3 1.63 4.32 -10.72
N PHE A 4 1.09 3.15 -11.06
CA PHE A 4 1.75 1.87 -10.92
C PHE A 4 3.08 1.84 -11.71
N ASN A 5 4.11 1.22 -11.13
CA ASN A 5 5.29 0.83 -11.88
C ASN A 5 4.99 -0.53 -12.55
N PRO A 6 5.02 -0.64 -13.89
CA PRO A 6 4.61 -1.84 -14.64
C PRO A 6 5.52 -3.06 -14.44
N SER A 7 6.57 -2.96 -13.61
CA SER A 7 7.57 -4.01 -13.42
C SER A 7 7.13 -5.16 -12.49
N VAL A 8 6.00 -5.03 -11.78
CA VAL A 8 5.51 -6.07 -10.87
C VAL A 8 4.05 -6.36 -11.17
N SER A 9 3.77 -7.56 -11.70
CA SER A 9 2.44 -7.90 -12.17
C SER A 9 1.48 -8.09 -10.99
N TRP A 10 0.26 -7.57 -11.14
CA TRP A 10 -0.90 -7.83 -10.31
C TRP A 10 -1.08 -9.29 -9.89
N VAL A 11 -0.68 -10.20 -10.78
CA VAL A 11 -0.70 -11.65 -10.61
C VAL A 11 0.21 -12.10 -9.46
N ALA A 12 1.41 -11.53 -9.34
CA ALA A 12 2.35 -11.89 -8.28
C ALA A 12 1.82 -11.56 -6.88
N PHE A 13 1.12 -10.42 -6.74
CA PHE A 13 0.54 -10.01 -5.46
C PHE A 13 -0.65 -10.87 -5.04
N HIS A 14 -1.50 -11.26 -5.99
CA HIS A 14 -2.63 -12.15 -5.73
C HIS A 14 -2.18 -13.50 -5.16
N SER A 15 -1.13 -14.10 -5.73
CA SER A 15 -0.61 -15.40 -5.28
C SER A 15 0.03 -15.33 -3.88
N ILE A 16 0.71 -14.23 -3.53
CA ILE A 16 1.36 -14.05 -2.23
C ILE A 16 0.34 -13.72 -1.13
N SER A 17 -0.67 -12.92 -1.44
CA SER A 17 -1.68 -12.51 -0.46
C SER A 17 -2.61 -13.66 -0.01
N LEU A 18 -2.77 -14.70 -0.82
CA LEU A 18 -3.58 -15.88 -0.49
C LEU A 18 -2.94 -16.79 0.59
N SER A 19 -1.63 -16.70 0.83
CA SER A 19 -0.92 -17.59 1.76
C SER A 19 -0.65 -17.01 3.16
N LEU A 20 -0.81 -15.70 3.34
CA LEU A 20 -0.54 -15.02 4.61
C LEU A 20 -1.86 -14.64 5.31
N SER A 21 -2.25 -15.40 6.33
CA SER A 21 -3.28 -15.01 7.30
C SER A 21 -2.65 -14.15 8.40
N LEU A 22 -2.75 -12.83 8.28
CA LEU A 22 -2.47 -11.95 9.42
C LEU A 22 -3.58 -12.08 10.47
N SER A 23 -3.17 -11.99 11.73
CA SER A 23 -4.03 -12.05 12.90
C SER A 23 -5.07 -10.91 12.90
N PRO A 24 -6.35 -11.18 13.23
CA PRO A 24 -7.40 -10.17 13.43
C PRO A 24 -7.03 -9.04 14.40
N SER A 25 -5.98 -9.20 15.22
CA SER A 25 -5.52 -8.20 16.18
C SER A 25 -5.06 -6.89 15.56
N LEU A 26 -4.55 -6.91 14.32
CA LEU A 26 -4.04 -5.71 13.66
C LEU A 26 -5.17 -4.76 13.24
N SER A 27 -6.25 -5.31 12.67
CA SER A 27 -7.44 -4.54 12.30
C SER A 27 -8.15 -3.96 13.53
N LEU A 28 -8.23 -4.73 14.62
CA LEU A 28 -8.83 -4.33 15.89
C LEU A 28 -8.07 -3.19 16.58
N SER A 29 -6.76 -3.07 16.38
CA SER A 29 -5.96 -1.97 16.94
C SER A 29 -5.98 -0.72 16.06
N LEU A 30 -5.80 -0.88 14.75
CA LEU A 30 -5.68 0.25 13.83
C LEU A 30 -6.99 1.01 13.63
N THR A 31 -8.12 0.31 13.51
CA THR A 31 -9.42 0.96 13.26
C THR A 31 -9.82 1.98 14.34
N PRO A 32 -9.80 1.65 15.65
CA PRO A 32 -10.12 2.62 16.69
C PRO A 32 -9.01 3.66 16.95
N SER A 33 -7.78 3.43 16.48
CA SER A 33 -6.67 4.37 16.69
C SER A 33 -6.81 5.69 15.92
N GLY A 34 -7.70 5.74 14.92
CA GLY A 34 -7.86 6.91 14.04
C GLY A 34 -6.73 7.10 13.03
N LEU A 35 -5.81 6.13 12.88
CA LEU A 35 -4.73 6.17 11.90
C LEU A 35 -5.17 5.80 10.47
N VAL A 36 -6.27 5.05 10.35
CA VAL A 36 -6.86 4.60 9.08
C VAL A 36 -8.21 5.28 8.87
N PHE A 37 -8.65 5.40 7.61
CA PHE A 37 -9.85 6.16 7.22
C PHE A 37 -9.84 7.65 7.62
N ASN A 38 -8.67 8.21 7.94
CA ASN A 38 -8.53 9.57 8.45
C ASN A 38 -7.77 10.45 7.44
N PRO A 39 -8.42 11.47 6.83
CA PRO A 39 -7.77 12.38 5.89
C PRO A 39 -6.79 13.37 6.55
N SER A 40 -6.76 13.46 7.89
CA SER A 40 -5.72 14.25 8.59
C SER A 40 -4.41 13.49 8.76
N VAL A 41 -4.38 12.19 8.42
CA VAL A 41 -3.19 11.35 8.53
C VAL A 41 -2.56 11.15 7.16
N SER A 42 -1.25 11.40 7.09
CA SER A 42 -0.43 11.18 5.90
C SER A 42 0.54 10.04 6.14
N TRP A 43 0.53 9.07 5.26
CA TRP A 43 1.39 7.91 5.30
C TRP A 43 2.61 8.12 4.41
N VAL A 44 3.81 7.90 4.94
CA VAL A 44 5.05 7.98 4.18
C VAL A 44 5.70 6.61 4.16
N ALA A 45 6.06 6.14 2.96
CA ALA A 45 6.62 4.81 2.79
C ALA A 45 7.52 4.74 1.55
N PHE A 46 8.14 3.59 1.33
CA PHE A 46 9.07 3.39 0.21
C PHE A 46 8.75 2.08 -0.50
N HIS A 47 8.32 2.16 -1.77
CA HIS A 47 7.97 0.99 -2.59
C HIS A 47 6.88 0.09 -1.97
N SER A 48 5.85 0.71 -1.42
CA SER A 48 4.99 0.13 -0.40
C SER A 48 3.57 -0.18 -0.87
N ILE A 49 3.33 -0.16 -2.19
CA ILE A 49 1.98 -0.33 -2.74
C ILE A 49 1.36 -1.66 -2.31
N TYR A 50 2.19 -2.70 -2.20
CA TYR A 50 1.78 -4.02 -1.74
C TYR A 50 1.59 -4.09 -0.22
N ASP A 51 2.39 -3.37 0.54
CA ASP A 51 2.25 -3.28 2.00
C ASP A 51 0.89 -2.69 2.36
N PHE A 52 0.52 -1.57 1.72
CA PHE A 52 -0.79 -0.92 1.91
C PHE A 52 -1.94 -1.78 1.42
N GLY A 53 -1.79 -2.44 0.27
CA GLY A 53 -2.76 -3.40 -0.24
C GLY A 53 -3.06 -4.53 0.75
N TYR A 54 -2.01 -5.08 1.34
CA TYR A 54 -2.11 -6.16 2.30
C TYR A 54 -2.71 -5.69 3.63
N MET A 55 -2.29 -4.52 4.13
CA MET A 55 -2.90 -3.92 5.32
C MET A 55 -4.39 -3.60 5.11
N ALA A 56 -4.76 -3.02 3.97
CA ALA A 56 -6.15 -2.72 3.62
C ALA A 56 -7.02 -3.99 3.60
N LYS A 57 -6.50 -5.08 3.02
CA LYS A 57 -7.16 -6.40 3.05
C LYS A 57 -7.43 -6.87 4.48
N VAL A 58 -6.43 -6.79 5.36
CA VAL A 58 -6.54 -7.24 6.76
C VAL A 58 -7.53 -6.37 7.55
N ILE A 59 -7.48 -5.05 7.35
CA ILE A 59 -8.38 -4.11 8.02
C ILE A 59 -9.83 -4.32 7.59
N LEU A 60 -10.07 -4.50 6.28
CA LEU A 60 -11.41 -4.69 5.73
C LEU A 60 -11.92 -6.13 5.85
N ASN A 61 -11.05 -7.08 6.21
CA ASN A 61 -11.35 -8.51 6.27
C ASN A 61 -12.04 -9.02 4.98
N GLY A 62 -11.59 -8.52 3.83
CA GLY A 62 -12.20 -8.75 2.51
C GLY A 62 -11.35 -9.62 1.59
N SER A 63 -11.96 -10.11 0.51
CA SER A 63 -11.22 -10.70 -0.60
C SER A 63 -10.40 -9.64 -1.34
N LEU A 64 -9.30 -10.06 -1.97
CA LEU A 64 -8.59 -9.15 -2.87
C LEU A 64 -9.48 -8.75 -4.04
N PRO A 65 -9.41 -7.48 -4.50
CA PRO A 65 -10.15 -7.05 -5.66
C PRO A 65 -9.63 -7.72 -6.94
N ASN A 66 -10.53 -8.01 -7.89
CA ASN A 66 -10.17 -8.69 -9.14
C ASN A 66 -9.45 -7.78 -10.14
N THR A 67 -9.55 -6.46 -9.95
CA THR A 67 -8.96 -5.46 -10.84
C THR A 67 -8.05 -4.50 -10.08
N GLU A 68 -7.10 -3.93 -10.81
CA GLU A 68 -6.20 -2.90 -10.28
C GLU A 68 -6.94 -1.64 -9.83
N ALA A 69 -7.99 -1.25 -10.57
CA ALA A 69 -8.79 -0.08 -10.24
C ALA A 69 -9.48 -0.24 -8.88
N ASP A 70 -10.12 -1.39 -8.66
CA ASP A 70 -10.82 -1.69 -7.41
C ASP A 70 -9.86 -1.76 -6.22
N PHE A 71 -8.61 -2.17 -6.44
CA PHE A 71 -7.58 -2.15 -5.42
C PHE A 71 -7.07 -0.79 -5.07
N ASN A 72 -6.84 0.06 -6.08
CA ASN A 72 -6.46 1.44 -5.83
C ASN A 72 -7.58 2.17 -5.07
N GLU A 73 -8.85 1.87 -5.37
CA GLU A 73 -9.99 2.37 -4.61
C GLU A 73 -10.02 1.81 -3.18
N MET A 74 -9.85 0.49 -3.01
CA MET A 74 -9.80 -0.16 -1.70
C MET A 74 -8.69 0.45 -0.81
N VAL A 75 -7.49 0.60 -1.33
CA VAL A 75 -6.35 1.19 -0.62
C VAL A 75 -6.61 2.67 -0.32
N GLY A 76 -7.11 3.44 -1.30
CA GLY A 76 -7.40 4.86 -1.14
C GLY A 76 -8.49 5.14 -0.10
N ARG A 77 -9.45 4.22 0.09
CA ARG A 77 -10.46 4.32 1.16
C ARG A 77 -9.82 4.18 2.54
N VAL A 78 -8.92 3.22 2.72
CA VAL A 78 -8.28 2.95 4.02
C VAL A 78 -7.18 3.97 4.33
N PHE A 79 -6.47 4.43 3.31
CA PHE A 79 -5.30 5.32 3.41
C PHE A 79 -5.46 6.50 2.42
N PRO A 80 -6.15 7.58 2.83
CA PRO A 80 -6.47 8.70 1.93
C PRO A 80 -5.25 9.44 1.37
N HIS A 81 -4.16 9.49 2.14
CA HIS A 81 -2.94 10.19 1.77
C HIS A 81 -1.72 9.28 1.95
N ILE A 82 -1.12 8.87 0.83
CA ILE A 82 0.10 8.07 0.77
C ILE A 82 1.15 8.82 -0.05
N TYR A 83 2.34 8.95 0.51
CA TYR A 83 3.54 9.46 -0.13
C TYR A 83 4.56 8.32 -0.25
N ASP A 84 4.63 7.71 -1.44
CA ASP A 84 5.66 6.73 -1.74
C ASP A 84 6.92 7.44 -2.22
N ILE A 85 7.95 7.45 -1.39
CA ILE A 85 9.22 8.12 -1.64
C ILE A 85 9.88 7.56 -2.90
N LYS A 86 9.85 6.24 -3.13
CA LYS A 86 10.47 5.64 -4.31
C LYS A 86 9.78 6.11 -5.58
N TYR A 87 8.45 6.18 -5.55
CA TYR A 87 7.67 6.73 -6.66
C TYR A 87 8.04 8.19 -6.94
N ILE A 88 8.04 9.04 -5.91
CA ILE A 88 8.39 10.47 -6.03
C ILE A 88 9.81 10.63 -6.58
N MET A 89 10.79 9.92 -6.02
CA MET A 89 12.20 9.98 -6.45
C MET A 89 12.37 9.55 -7.91
N THR A 90 11.70 8.47 -8.32
CA THR A 90 11.80 7.94 -9.69
C THR A 90 11.13 8.88 -10.68
N THR A 91 9.98 9.46 -10.33
CA THR A 91 9.17 10.26 -11.27
C THR A 91 9.58 11.73 -11.35
N ALA A 92 9.99 12.33 -10.23
CA ALA A 92 10.35 13.75 -10.18
C ALA A 92 11.85 14.00 -10.41
N TYR A 93 12.70 13.00 -10.16
CA TYR A 93 14.15 13.17 -10.16
C TYR A 93 14.90 12.12 -11.00
N GLU A 94 14.18 11.29 -11.77
CA GLU A 94 14.75 10.17 -12.56
C GLU A 94 15.68 9.26 -11.75
N TRP A 95 15.48 9.21 -10.43
CA TRP A 95 16.42 8.59 -9.53
C TRP A 95 16.24 7.07 -9.49
N LYS A 96 17.35 6.35 -9.43
CA LYS A 96 17.38 4.87 -9.35
C LYS A 96 18.21 4.39 -8.17
N GLY A 97 17.57 3.61 -7.30
CA GLY A 97 18.20 3.00 -6.14
C GLY A 97 17.22 2.28 -5.23
N GLY A 98 17.76 1.53 -4.28
CA GLY A 98 17.02 1.03 -3.11
C GLY A 98 17.05 2.01 -1.95
N LEU A 99 16.28 1.75 -0.90
CA LEU A 99 16.16 2.64 0.26
C LEU A 99 17.52 2.93 0.91
N GLN A 100 18.41 1.94 1.01
CA GLN A 100 19.77 2.13 1.56
C GLN A 100 20.59 3.16 0.76
N LYS A 101 20.43 3.18 -0.57
CA LYS A 101 21.12 4.14 -1.44
C LYS A 101 20.52 5.54 -1.33
N LEU A 102 19.24 5.65 -0.94
CA LEU A 102 18.61 6.93 -0.71
C LEU A 102 19.02 7.56 0.63
N ALA A 103 19.30 6.71 1.63
CA ALA A 103 19.66 7.14 2.98
C ALA A 103 21.12 7.59 3.13
N ASN A 104 22.00 7.16 2.21
CA ASN A 104 23.43 7.50 2.18
C ASN A 104 23.70 8.67 1.22
#